data_AF-A0A2M6W859-F1
#
_entry.id   AF-A0A2M6W859-F1
#
_cell.length_a   1.000
_cell.length_b   1.000
_cell.length_c   1.000
_cell.angle_alpha   90.00
_cell.angle_beta   90.00
_cell.angle_gamma   90.00
#
_symmetry.space_group_name_H-M   'P 1'
#
loop_
_entity.id
_entity.type
_entity.pdbx_description
1 polymer ?
#
loop_
_entity_poly.entity_id
_entity_poly.type
_entity_poly.pdbx_seq_one_letter_code
_entity_poly.pdbx_strand_id
1 'polypeptide(L)'
;KWDDKLCPKVEDYPIFFAVSEKSGKDNSGEYVFVKNSNNQPKLDKNGHLVINHDLHNHDGELPDGVAEKFIEWAKGEKLSFWK
;
A
#
# COMPACT_ATOMS: atom_id res chain seq x y z
N LYS A 1 -4.59 13.21 26.85
CA LYS A 1 -5.09 14.54 26.44
C LYS A 1 -4.48 14.84 25.07
N TRP A 2 -5.22 15.44 24.15
CA TRP A 2 -4.74 15.78 22.80
C TRP A 2 -3.63 16.86 22.86
N ASP A 3 -2.72 16.85 21.89
CA ASP A 3 -1.68 17.87 21.76
C ASP A 3 -2.17 19.01 20.87
N ASP A 4 -2.20 20.23 21.40
CA ASP A 4 -2.82 21.38 20.72
C ASP A 4 -2.12 21.77 19.41
N LYS A 5 -0.89 21.30 19.16
CA LYS A 5 -0.08 21.66 17.99
C LYS A 5 0.09 20.52 17.00
N LEU A 6 0.39 19.31 17.46
CA LEU A 6 0.68 18.15 16.62
C LEU A 6 -0.56 17.33 16.29
N CYS A 7 -1.53 17.27 17.21
CA CYS A 7 -2.75 16.49 17.02
C CYS A 7 -3.93 17.19 17.73
N PRO A 8 -4.31 18.40 17.26
CA PRO A 8 -5.43 19.12 17.84
C PRO A 8 -6.70 18.30 17.67
N LYS A 9 -7.55 18.30 18.71
CA LYS A 9 -8.87 17.70 18.60
C LYS A 9 -9.71 18.53 17.62
N VAL A 10 -10.25 17.89 16.58
CA VAL A 10 -11.26 18.51 15.69
C VAL A 10 -12.53 17.66 15.70
N GLU A 11 -13.65 18.25 15.29
CA GLU A 11 -14.94 17.54 15.24
C GLU A 11 -15.10 16.74 13.94
N ASP A 12 -14.40 17.11 12.87
CA ASP A 12 -14.44 16.44 11.56
C ASP A 12 -13.02 16.10 11.10
N TYR A 13 -12.68 14.82 11.13
CA TYR A 13 -11.38 14.32 10.69
C TYR A 13 -11.47 13.80 9.26
N PRO A 14 -10.53 14.14 8.37
CA PRO A 14 -10.44 13.48 7.09
C PRO A 14 -10.06 12.01 7.33
N ILE A 15 -10.88 11.08 6.85
CA ILE A 15 -10.68 9.64 6.99
C ILE A 15 -10.44 9.02 5.62
N PHE A 16 -9.37 8.23 5.51
CA PHE A 16 -9.09 7.39 4.35
C PHE A 16 -9.38 5.93 4.70
N PHE A 17 -10.30 5.31 3.96
CA PHE A 17 -10.58 3.88 4.05
C PHE A 17 -9.96 3.16 2.86
N ALA A 18 -9.29 2.06 3.14
CA ALA A 18 -8.80 1.14 2.12
C ALA A 18 -9.02 -0.30 2.55
N VAL A 19 -9.25 -1.15 1.56
CA VAL A 19 -9.34 -2.60 1.72
C VAL A 19 -8.38 -3.21 0.70
N SER A 20 -7.59 -4.18 1.15
CA SER A 20 -6.77 -4.98 0.25
C SER A 20 -7.65 -6.05 -0.37
N GLU A 21 -7.70 -6.09 -1.70
CA GLU A 21 -8.34 -7.16 -2.48
C GLU A 21 -7.39 -8.36 -2.64
N LYS A 22 -6.08 -8.12 -2.52
CA LYS A 22 -5.03 -9.14 -2.64
C LYS A 22 -4.26 -9.32 -1.34
N SER A 23 -4.66 -10.32 -0.56
CA SER A 23 -4.03 -10.71 0.71
C SER A 23 -2.53 -11.05 0.62
N GLY A 24 -2.02 -11.38 -0.57
CA GLY A 24 -0.66 -11.90 -0.77
C GLY A 24 -0.45 -13.33 -0.26
N LYS A 25 -1.50 -13.95 0.31
CA LYS A 25 -1.48 -15.32 0.85
C LYS A 25 -2.72 -16.09 0.46
N ASP A 26 -2.58 -17.40 0.29
CA ASP A 26 -3.71 -18.29 0.06
C ASP A 26 -4.39 -18.71 1.38
N ASN A 27 -5.42 -19.55 1.26
CA ASN A 27 -6.19 -20.05 2.41
C ASN A 27 -5.41 -21.02 3.31
N SER A 28 -4.22 -21.46 2.90
CA SER A 28 -3.30 -22.24 3.74
C SER A 28 -2.31 -21.36 4.51
N GLY A 29 -2.25 -20.06 4.18
CA GLY A 29 -1.33 -19.10 4.78
C GLY A 29 0.00 -18.98 4.02
N GLU A 30 0.15 -19.69 2.91
CA GLU A 30 1.34 -19.64 2.04
C GLU A 30 1.31 -18.42 1.13
N TYR A 31 2.48 -17.87 0.81
CA TYR A 31 2.58 -16.67 -0.02
C TYR A 31 2.23 -16.96 -1.48
N VAL A 32 1.42 -16.09 -2.08
CA VAL A 32 1.11 -16.11 -3.50
C VAL A 32 2.08 -15.17 -4.21
N PHE A 33 2.92 -15.72 -5.09
CA PHE A 33 3.91 -14.96 -5.85
C PHE A 33 3.41 -14.58 -7.25
N VAL A 34 3.85 -13.43 -7.75
CA VAL A 34 3.68 -13.04 -9.15
C VAL A 34 4.47 -14.02 -10.02
N LYS A 35 3.88 -14.45 -11.15
CA LYS A 35 4.55 -15.37 -12.09
C LYS A 35 5.12 -14.60 -13.28
N ASN A 36 6.26 -15.07 -13.79
CA ASN A 36 6.85 -14.60 -15.05
C ASN A 36 6.21 -15.31 -16.26
N SER A 37 6.69 -15.02 -17.47
CA SER A 37 6.23 -15.64 -18.72
C SER A 37 6.34 -17.17 -18.75
N ASN A 38 7.25 -17.74 -17.94
CA ASN A 38 7.52 -19.17 -17.87
C ASN A 38 6.76 -19.85 -16.73
N ASN A 39 5.77 -19.18 -16.12
CA ASN A 39 5.01 -19.64 -14.96
C ASN A 39 5.84 -19.89 -13.68
N GLN A 40 7.06 -19.35 -13.62
CA GLN A 40 7.89 -19.41 -12.42
C GLN A 40 7.70 -18.13 -11.58
N PRO A 41 7.95 -18.18 -10.26
CA PRO A 41 7.92 -16.99 -9.43
C PRO A 41 8.85 -15.89 -9.98
N LYS A 42 8.32 -14.68 -10.08
CA LYS A 42 9.03 -13.51 -10.59
C LYS A 42 9.98 -12.97 -9.52
N LEU A 43 11.20 -12.66 -9.95
CA LEU A 43 12.20 -11.97 -9.13
C LEU A 43 12.23 -10.49 -9.49
N ASP A 44 12.38 -9.65 -8.48
CA ASP A 44 12.64 -8.22 -8.66
C ASP A 44 14.10 -7.96 -9.09
N LYS A 45 14.44 -6.69 -9.31
CA LYS A 45 15.79 -6.24 -9.68
C LYS A 45 16.90 -6.66 -8.69
N ASN A 46 16.55 -6.99 -7.45
CA ASN A 46 17.46 -7.40 -6.39
C ASN A 46 17.52 -8.93 -6.20
N GLY A 47 16.73 -9.69 -6.97
CA GLY A 47 16.65 -11.14 -6.86
C GLY A 47 15.70 -11.65 -5.76
N HIS A 48 14.78 -10.81 -5.27
CA HIS A 48 13.75 -11.24 -4.31
C HIS A 48 12.45 -11.62 -5.02
N LEU A 49 11.73 -12.59 -4.45
CA LEU A 49 10.42 -13.00 -4.95
C LEU A 49 9.38 -11.89 -4.77
N VAL A 50 8.63 -11.59 -5.82
CA VAL A 50 7.56 -10.59 -5.79
C VAL A 50 6.25 -11.24 -5.32
N ILE A 51 5.74 -10.79 -4.18
CA ILE A 51 4.46 -11.25 -3.62
C ILE A 51 3.31 -10.55 -4.37
N ASN A 52 2.26 -11.28 -4.72
CA ASN A 52 1.08 -10.75 -5.40
C ASN A 52 0.15 -10.06 -4.39
N HIS A 53 0.41 -8.79 -4.09
CA HIS A 53 -0.42 -7.93 -3.24
C HIS A 53 -0.80 -6.62 -3.93
N ASP A 54 -1.56 -5.77 -3.24
CA ASP A 54 -2.02 -4.44 -3.69
C ASP A 54 -1.75 -3.32 -2.66
N LEU A 55 -0.89 -3.58 -1.67
CA LEU A 55 -0.59 -2.60 -0.61
C LEU A 55 0.21 -1.39 -1.09
N HIS A 56 1.23 -1.62 -1.93
CA HIS A 56 2.10 -0.58 -2.46
C HIS A 56 2.72 -1.04 -3.78
N ASN A 57 3.24 -0.10 -4.55
CA ASN A 57 4.04 -0.39 -5.73
C ASN A 57 5.41 -0.96 -5.32
N HIS A 58 5.84 -2.03 -5.97
CA HIS A 58 7.15 -2.65 -5.75
C HIS A 58 8.13 -2.25 -6.87
N ASP A 59 8.56 -1.00 -6.92
CA ASP A 59 9.51 -0.47 -7.93
C ASP A 59 9.09 -0.70 -9.41
N GLY A 60 7.80 -0.68 -9.69
CA GLY A 60 7.21 -0.94 -11.01
C GLY A 60 6.88 -2.42 -11.28
N GLU A 61 7.20 -3.32 -10.34
CA GLU A 61 6.86 -4.74 -10.45
C GLU A 61 5.38 -5.03 -10.19
N LEU A 62 4.73 -4.16 -9.41
CA LEU A 62 3.31 -4.16 -9.10
C LEU A 62 2.69 -2.82 -9.50
N PRO A 63 1.38 -2.78 -9.81
CA PRO A 63 0.64 -1.53 -9.95
C PRO A 63 0.63 -0.72 -8.66
N ASP A 64 0.32 0.57 -8.77
CA ASP A 64 0.06 1.45 -7.64
C ASP A 64 -1.07 0.88 -6.76
N GLY A 65 -0.79 0.81 -5.46
CA GLY A 65 -1.63 0.20 -4.46
C GLY A 65 -2.23 1.20 -3.48
N VAL A 66 -2.59 0.69 -2.31
CA VAL A 66 -3.19 1.47 -1.22
C VAL A 66 -2.30 2.64 -0.79
N ALA A 67 -0.98 2.43 -0.70
CA ALA A 67 -0.04 3.47 -0.29
C ALA A 67 -0.03 4.67 -1.25
N GLU A 68 0.01 4.41 -2.56
CA GLU A 68 0.00 5.46 -3.58
C GLU A 68 -1.35 6.20 -3.61
N LYS A 69 -2.46 5.47 -3.41
CA LYS A 69 -3.80 6.06 -3.27
C LYS A 69 -3.93 6.92 -2.02
N PHE A 70 -3.33 6.50 -0.91
CA PHE A 70 -3.27 7.30 0.30
C PHE A 70 -2.48 8.59 0.09
N ILE A 71 -1.36 8.55 -0.65
CA ILE A 71 -0.58 9.76 -0.97
C ILE A 71 -1.39 10.72 -1.83
N GLU A 72 -2.11 10.22 -2.85
CA GLU A 72 -3.01 11.02 -3.69
C GLU A 72 -4.10 11.71 -2.85
N TRP A 73 -4.77 10.95 -1.99
CA TRP A 73 -5.77 11.47 -1.06
C TRP A 73 -5.19 12.50 -0.08
N ALA A 74 -4.05 12.21 0.55
CA ALA A 74 -3.42 13.09 1.54
C ALA A 74 -3.00 14.43 0.92
N LYS A 75 -2.57 14.43 -0.34
CA LYS A 75 -2.30 15.66 -1.10
C LYS A 75 -3.59 16.44 -1.39
N GLY A 76 -4.68 15.75 -1.73
CA GLY A 76 -6.01 16.35 -1.90
C GLY A 76 -6.51 17.03 -0.63
N GLU A 77 -6.34 16.37 0.52
CA GLU A 77 -6.67 16.88 1.85
C GLU A 77 -5.62 17.88 2.41
N LYS A 78 -4.54 18.13 1.66
CA LYS A 78 -3.47 19.08 2.02
C LYS A 78 -2.81 18.79 3.37
N LEU A 79 -2.64 17.50 3.69
CA LEU A 79 -2.02 17.09 4.94
C LEU A 79 -0.55 17.54 4.99
N SER A 80 -0.13 18.06 6.14
CA SER A 80 1.15 18.76 6.28
C SER A 80 2.39 17.91 6.01
N PHE A 81 2.26 16.59 6.07
CA PHE A 81 3.33 15.60 5.91
C PHE A 81 3.45 15.02 4.49
N TRP A 82 2.49 15.32 3.59
CA TRP A 82 2.58 14.99 2.17
C TRP A 82 2.23 16.25 1.36
N LYS A 83 3.25 17.09 1.16
CA LYS A 83 3.17 18.28 0.30
C LYS A 83 3.64 17.97 -1.12
#